data_AF-A0A9D7IKX4-F1
#
_entry.id   AF-A0A9D7IKX4-F1
#
_cell.length_a   1.000
_cell.length_b   1.000
_cell.length_c   1.000
_cell.angle_alpha   90.00
_cell.angle_beta   90.00
_cell.angle_gamma   90.00
#
_symmetry.space_group_name_H-M   'P 1'
#
loop_
_entity.id
_entity.type
_entity.pdbx_description
1 polymer ?
#
loop_
_entity_poly.entity_id
_entity_poly.type
_entity_poly.pdbx_seq_one_letter_code
_entity_poly.pdbx_strand_id
1 'polypeptide(L)'
;MPKKRLSVVITEKAVERAKPRSTDYIIYDAELLGFGLRIYPTGRKAFVMRLRFVAPAGAEKQRMHTVGDVSDFQTVKDARTKATEIRAQYKQGRDLHAEQRKKIRKAMKLSELRDAWLEDRMTRGKHRELTQSDIKTAFKNGFGDWLDKPLSSITGDMLSTRHKERSQRSPSRANLEARYLRALWRWAA
;
A
#
# COMPACT_ATOMS: atom_id res chain seq x y z
N MET A 1 -3.10 -5.58 -38.97
CA MET A 1 -2.46 -6.84 -38.54
C MET A 1 -2.12 -6.75 -37.05
N PRO A 2 -2.85 -7.42 -36.13
CA PRO A 2 -2.43 -7.43 -34.73
C PRO A 2 -1.12 -8.22 -34.61
N LYS A 3 -0.06 -7.58 -34.10
CA LYS A 3 1.26 -8.20 -33.92
C LYS A 3 1.11 -9.47 -33.05
N LYS A 4 1.43 -10.62 -33.63
CA LYS A 4 1.52 -11.92 -32.95
C LYS A 4 2.48 -11.74 -31.76
N ARG A 5 1.95 -11.70 -30.54
CA ARG A 5 2.80 -11.65 -29.33
C ARG A 5 3.54 -12.96 -29.28
N LEU A 6 4.85 -12.93 -29.51
CA LEU A 6 5.71 -14.09 -29.27
C LEU A 6 5.51 -14.52 -27.82
N SER A 7 4.90 -15.69 -27.62
CA SER A 7 4.67 -16.29 -26.33
C SER A 7 6.00 -16.86 -25.83
N VAL A 8 6.60 -16.21 -24.82
CA VAL A 8 7.86 -16.65 -24.23
C VAL A 8 7.56 -17.44 -22.97
N VAL A 9 8.03 -18.67 -22.89
CA VAL A 9 8.06 -19.41 -21.62
C VAL A 9 9.25 -18.86 -20.82
N ILE A 10 8.98 -18.35 -19.62
CA ILE A 10 10.02 -17.79 -18.77
C ILE A 10 10.79 -18.94 -18.13
N THR A 11 12.07 -19.08 -18.46
CA THR A 11 12.98 -20.02 -17.81
C THR A 11 14.04 -19.25 -17.03
N GLU A 12 14.77 -19.92 -16.16
CA GLU A 12 15.90 -19.35 -15.41
C GLU A 12 16.90 -18.69 -16.37
N LYS A 13 17.23 -19.37 -17.47
CA LYS A 13 18.07 -18.81 -18.54
C LYS A 13 17.45 -17.57 -19.20
N ALA A 14 16.14 -17.53 -19.39
CA ALA A 14 15.46 -16.36 -19.94
C ALA A 14 15.51 -15.18 -18.96
N VAL A 15 15.38 -15.45 -17.66
CA VAL A 15 15.53 -14.44 -16.59
C VAL A 15 16.93 -13.85 -16.60
N GLU A 16 17.98 -14.68 -16.67
CA GLU A 16 19.37 -14.23 -16.73
C GLU A 16 19.65 -13.37 -17.96
N ARG A 17 19.23 -13.84 -19.15
CA ARG A 17 19.47 -13.15 -20.44
C ARG A 17 18.71 -11.84 -20.59
N ALA A 18 17.64 -11.62 -19.84
CA ALA A 18 16.86 -10.39 -19.90
C ALA A 18 17.71 -9.19 -19.42
N LYS A 19 18.02 -8.26 -20.32
CA LYS A 19 18.84 -7.08 -20.02
C LYS A 19 17.98 -5.86 -19.68
N PRO A 20 18.44 -4.97 -18.78
CA PRO A 20 17.77 -3.70 -18.51
C PRO A 20 17.71 -2.82 -19.76
N ARG A 21 16.74 -1.90 -19.78
CA ARG A 21 16.54 -0.88 -20.81
C ARG A 21 16.36 0.49 -20.14
N SER A 22 16.27 1.56 -20.93
CA SER A 22 16.02 2.91 -20.41
C SER A 22 14.71 3.04 -19.62
N THR A 23 13.69 2.26 -19.99
CA THR A 23 12.43 2.14 -19.26
C THR A 23 12.22 0.71 -18.80
N ASP A 24 11.46 0.53 -17.72
CA ASP A 24 11.07 -0.79 -17.29
C ASP A 24 10.19 -1.48 -18.35
N TYR A 25 10.27 -2.81 -18.41
CA TYR A 25 9.43 -3.59 -19.31
C TYR A 25 9.11 -4.96 -18.71
N ILE A 26 8.08 -5.61 -19.25
CA ILE A 26 7.59 -6.89 -18.76
C ILE A 26 7.62 -7.92 -19.88
N ILE A 27 8.26 -9.05 -19.61
CA ILE A 27 8.16 -10.26 -20.43
C ILE A 27 7.06 -11.10 -19.81
N TYR A 28 5.98 -11.35 -20.54
CA TYR A 28 4.89 -12.20 -20.06
C TYR A 28 5.18 -13.67 -20.35
N ASP A 29 4.84 -14.50 -19.39
CA ASP A 29 4.96 -15.94 -19.47
C ASP A 29 3.86 -16.54 -20.35
N ALA A 30 4.23 -17.55 -21.13
CA ALA A 30 3.32 -18.26 -22.00
C ALA A 30 2.49 -19.34 -21.27
N GLU A 31 2.99 -19.88 -20.16
CA GLU A 31 2.30 -20.96 -19.42
C GLU A 31 1.25 -20.40 -18.46
N LEU A 32 1.56 -19.29 -17.79
CA LEU A 32 0.67 -18.68 -16.82
C LEU A 32 0.21 -17.28 -17.26
N LEU A 33 -1.03 -17.19 -17.75
CA LEU A 33 -1.61 -15.92 -18.22
C LEU A 33 -1.54 -14.83 -17.14
N GLY A 34 -0.93 -13.71 -17.50
CA GLY A 34 -0.78 -12.55 -16.63
C GLY A 34 0.48 -12.57 -15.77
N PHE A 35 1.14 -13.72 -15.63
CA PHE A 35 2.46 -13.82 -15.00
C PHE A 35 3.53 -13.26 -15.92
N GLY A 36 4.54 -12.61 -15.35
CA GLY A 36 5.64 -12.07 -16.12
C GLY A 36 6.84 -11.69 -15.28
N LEU A 37 7.95 -11.45 -15.96
CA LEU A 37 9.19 -10.91 -15.42
C LEU A 37 9.25 -9.43 -15.74
N ARG A 38 9.23 -8.57 -14.71
CA ARG A 38 9.49 -7.14 -14.84
C ARG A 38 10.98 -6.87 -14.67
N ILE A 39 11.55 -6.14 -15.62
CA ILE A 39 12.96 -5.73 -15.60
C ILE A 39 12.98 -4.21 -15.46
N TYR A 40 13.64 -3.73 -14.41
CA TYR A 40 13.80 -2.31 -14.14
C TYR A 40 15.07 -1.76 -14.83
N PRO A 41 15.14 -0.44 -15.11
CA PRO A 41 16.36 0.18 -15.65
C PRO A 41 17.60 -0.02 -14.79
N THR A 42 17.40 -0.16 -13.47
CA THR A 42 18.47 -0.44 -12.50
C THR A 42 19.06 -1.85 -12.58
N GLY A 43 18.51 -2.73 -13.43
CA GLY A 43 18.89 -4.14 -13.50
C GLY A 43 18.16 -5.03 -12.50
N ARG A 44 17.41 -4.47 -11.55
CA ARG A 44 16.50 -5.23 -10.67
C ARG A 44 15.49 -6.00 -11.53
N LYS A 45 15.18 -7.22 -11.12
CA LYS A 45 14.19 -8.09 -11.77
C LYS A 45 13.21 -8.60 -10.73
N ALA A 46 11.93 -8.55 -11.04
CA ALA A 46 10.87 -9.02 -10.15
C ALA A 46 9.81 -9.80 -10.94
N PHE A 47 9.27 -10.85 -10.34
CA PHE A 47 8.12 -11.54 -10.88
C PHE A 47 6.85 -10.76 -10.55
N VAL A 48 5.98 -10.61 -11.54
CA VAL A 48 4.73 -9.85 -11.44
C VAL A 48 3.57 -10.67 -11.99
N MET A 49 2.38 -10.40 -11.48
CA MET A 49 1.14 -11.02 -11.91
C MET A 49 0.11 -9.93 -12.17
N ARG A 50 -0.39 -9.87 -13.42
CA ARG A 50 -1.50 -9.02 -13.81
C ARG A 50 -2.81 -9.71 -13.43
N LEU A 51 -3.53 -9.10 -12.50
CA LEU A 51 -4.77 -9.60 -11.95
C LEU A 51 -5.95 -8.76 -12.43
N ARG A 52 -7.08 -9.42 -12.64
CA ARG A 52 -8.40 -8.80 -12.77
C ARG A 52 -9.26 -9.27 -11.62
N PHE A 53 -9.97 -8.35 -10.98
CA PHE A 53 -10.86 -8.65 -9.86
C PHE A 53 -12.01 -7.65 -9.82
N VAL A 54 -13.12 -8.06 -9.23
CA VAL A 54 -14.27 -7.18 -8.98
C VAL A 54 -14.05 -6.51 -7.63
N ALA A 55 -14.00 -5.17 -7.63
CA ALA A 55 -13.89 -4.41 -6.40
C ALA A 55 -15.21 -4.49 -5.60
N PRO A 56 -15.20 -4.19 -4.29
CA PRO A 56 -16.43 -4.23 -3.46
C PRO A 56 -17.59 -3.37 -4.00
N ALA A 57 -17.29 -2.33 -4.79
CA ALA A 57 -18.27 -1.47 -5.45
C ALA A 57 -18.78 -2.05 -6.79
N GLY A 58 -18.55 -3.33 -7.09
CA GLY A 58 -18.98 -4.02 -8.32
C GLY A 58 -18.16 -3.72 -9.58
N ALA A 59 -17.24 -2.74 -9.54
CA ALA A 59 -16.41 -2.38 -10.68
C ALA A 59 -15.27 -3.39 -10.92
N GLU A 60 -15.12 -3.88 -12.16
CA GLU A 60 -13.96 -4.67 -12.57
C GLU A 60 -12.71 -3.79 -12.58
N LYS A 61 -11.67 -4.22 -11.87
CA LYS A 61 -10.38 -3.52 -11.78
C LYS A 61 -9.27 -4.44 -12.22
N GLN A 62 -8.28 -3.85 -12.88
CA GLN A 62 -7.02 -4.51 -13.20
C GLN A 62 -5.92 -3.97 -12.29
N ARG A 63 -5.09 -4.86 -11.71
CA ARG A 63 -3.93 -4.48 -10.90
C ARG A 63 -2.72 -5.33 -11.28
N MET A 64 -1.55 -4.71 -11.27
CA MET A 64 -0.29 -5.44 -11.27
C MET A 64 0.09 -5.75 -9.82
N HIS A 65 0.30 -7.02 -9.51
CA HIS A 65 0.77 -7.48 -8.22
C HIS A 65 2.22 -7.96 -8.35
N THR A 66 3.11 -7.49 -7.49
CA THR A 66 4.48 -8.02 -7.43
C THR A 66 4.45 -9.31 -6.65
N VAL A 67 4.84 -10.42 -7.29
CA VAL A 67 4.91 -11.75 -6.66
C VAL A 67 6.14 -11.81 -5.74
N GLY A 68 7.25 -11.20 -6.16
CA GLY A 68 8.47 -11.03 -5.37
C GLY A 68 9.65 -10.66 -6.28
N ASP A 69 10.80 -10.35 -5.69
CA ASP A 69 12.04 -10.18 -6.44
C ASP A 69 12.55 -11.54 -6.93
N VAL A 70 13.32 -11.57 -8.03
CA VAL A 70 13.86 -12.84 -8.55
C VAL A 70 14.73 -13.55 -7.50
N SER A 71 15.43 -12.78 -6.65
CA SER A 71 16.23 -13.31 -5.55
C SER A 71 15.42 -14.04 -4.47
N ASP A 72 14.12 -13.79 -4.39
CA ASP A 72 13.25 -14.39 -3.36
C ASP A 72 12.84 -15.82 -3.72
N PHE A 73 13.13 -16.27 -4.95
CA PHE A 73 12.73 -17.58 -5.46
C PHE A 73 13.94 -18.38 -5.92
N GLN A 74 13.96 -19.66 -5.54
CA GLN A 74 14.99 -20.60 -6.01
C GLN A 74 14.77 -20.99 -7.48
N THR A 75 13.52 -21.09 -7.92
CA THR A 75 13.16 -21.44 -9.32
C THR A 75 12.05 -20.56 -9.87
N VAL A 76 11.94 -20.47 -11.20
CA VAL A 76 10.80 -19.79 -11.85
C VAL A 76 9.49 -20.53 -11.57
N LYS A 77 9.56 -21.86 -11.40
CA LYS A 77 8.40 -22.70 -11.05
C LYS A 77 7.81 -22.30 -9.69
N ASP A 78 8.65 -22.01 -8.69
CA ASP A 78 8.19 -21.55 -7.37
C ASP A 78 7.45 -20.22 -7.49
N ALA A 79 8.01 -19.29 -8.28
CA ALA A 79 7.36 -18.02 -8.56
C ALA A 79 6.02 -18.20 -9.28
N ARG A 80 5.90 -19.14 -10.23
CA ARG A 80 4.61 -19.47 -10.90
C ARG A 80 3.59 -20.04 -9.92
N THR A 81 4.00 -20.97 -9.06
CA THR A 81 3.14 -21.54 -8.02
C THR A 81 2.61 -20.43 -7.13
N LYS A 82 3.48 -19.55 -6.63
CA LYS A 82 3.09 -18.42 -5.79
C LYS A 82 2.13 -17.46 -6.50
N ALA A 83 2.41 -17.16 -7.77
CA ALA A 83 1.55 -16.30 -8.58
C ALA A 83 0.14 -16.92 -8.80
N THR A 84 0.06 -18.24 -8.91
CA THR A 84 -1.21 -18.98 -9.04
C THR A 84 -2.02 -18.90 -7.75
N GLU A 85 -1.40 -19.05 -6.58
CA GLU A 85 -2.05 -18.85 -5.28
C GLU A 85 -2.62 -17.43 -5.15
N ILE A 86 -1.83 -16.42 -5.49
CA ILE A 86 -2.25 -15.02 -5.46
C ILE A 86 -3.45 -14.80 -6.39
N ARG A 87 -3.41 -15.36 -7.61
CA ARG A 87 -4.53 -15.28 -8.55
C ARG A 87 -5.79 -15.94 -8.00
N ALA A 88 -5.68 -17.08 -7.33
CA ALA A 88 -6.80 -17.76 -6.69
C ALA A 88 -7.42 -16.91 -5.58
N GLN A 89 -6.60 -16.26 -4.74
CA GLN A 89 -7.06 -15.38 -3.67
C GLN A 89 -7.85 -14.18 -4.20
N TYR A 90 -7.37 -13.55 -5.28
CA TYR A 90 -8.12 -12.45 -5.93
C TYR A 90 -9.42 -12.92 -6.60
N LYS A 91 -9.46 -14.13 -7.16
CA LYS A 91 -10.70 -14.73 -7.68
C LYS A 91 -11.74 -14.97 -6.59
N GLN A 92 -11.30 -15.26 -5.36
CA GLN A 92 -12.17 -15.39 -4.19
C GLN A 92 -12.62 -14.03 -3.62
N GLY A 93 -12.36 -12.92 -4.31
CA GLY A 93 -12.75 -11.57 -3.86
C GLY A 93 -11.85 -10.98 -2.77
N ARG A 94 -10.72 -11.62 -2.44
CA ARG A 94 -9.75 -11.10 -1.47
C ARG A 94 -8.76 -10.18 -2.15
N ASP A 95 -8.92 -8.86 -1.99
CA ASP A 95 -7.87 -7.90 -2.34
C ASP A 95 -6.78 -7.94 -1.26
N LEU A 96 -5.72 -8.72 -1.50
CA LEU A 96 -4.61 -8.92 -0.55
C LEU A 96 -3.92 -7.62 -0.14
N HIS A 97 -3.87 -6.62 -1.01
CA HIS A 97 -3.33 -5.31 -0.63
C HIS A 97 -4.29 -4.57 0.29
N ALA A 98 -5.60 -4.69 0.07
CA ALA A 98 -6.58 -4.12 0.99
C ALA A 98 -6.56 -4.82 2.34
N GLU A 99 -6.42 -6.16 2.36
CA GLU A 99 -6.27 -6.92 3.59
C GLU A 99 -4.97 -6.59 4.33
N GLN A 100 -3.84 -6.48 3.64
CA GLN A 100 -2.57 -6.10 4.25
C GLN A 100 -2.62 -4.66 4.81
N ARG A 101 -3.18 -3.71 4.04
CA ARG A 101 -3.45 -2.35 4.54
C ARG A 101 -4.38 -2.38 5.75
N LYS A 102 -5.42 -3.21 5.73
CA LYS A 102 -6.35 -3.38 6.85
C LYS A 102 -5.67 -4.03 8.06
N LYS A 103 -4.75 -4.98 7.88
CA LYS A 103 -3.95 -5.60 8.95
C LYS A 103 -2.99 -4.60 9.58
N ILE A 104 -2.26 -3.84 8.77
CA ILE A 104 -1.39 -2.75 9.24
C ILE A 104 -2.22 -1.71 10.00
N ARG A 105 -3.37 -1.28 9.45
CA ARG A 105 -4.32 -0.39 10.15
C ARG A 105 -4.97 -1.03 11.38
N LYS A 106 -5.09 -2.35 11.44
CA LYS A 106 -5.63 -3.07 12.61
C LYS A 106 -4.62 -3.16 13.74
N ALA A 107 -3.33 -3.32 13.42
CA ALA A 107 -2.28 -3.50 14.41
C ALA A 107 -1.67 -2.18 14.88
N MET A 108 -1.55 -1.18 14.01
CA MET A 108 -0.90 0.08 14.33
C MET A 108 -1.79 0.96 15.22
N LYS A 109 -1.20 1.47 16.30
CA LYS A 109 -1.81 2.46 17.19
C LYS A 109 -1.84 3.84 16.54
N LEU A 110 -2.74 4.71 17.01
CA LEU A 110 -2.80 6.10 16.56
C LEU A 110 -1.49 6.87 16.85
N SER A 111 -0.87 6.62 18.01
CA SER A 111 0.42 7.20 18.39
C SER A 111 1.53 6.83 17.41
N GLU A 112 1.65 5.55 17.09
CA GLU A 112 2.65 5.01 16.15
C GLU A 112 2.48 5.60 14.75
N LEU A 113 1.23 5.71 14.28
CA LEU A 113 0.96 6.32 12.97
C LEU A 113 1.35 7.80 12.97
N ARG A 114 1.00 8.55 14.02
CA ARG A 114 1.36 9.97 14.17
C ARG A 114 2.88 10.14 14.12
N ASP A 115 3.62 9.32 14.85
CA ASP A 115 5.07 9.45 14.96
C ASP A 115 5.75 9.10 13.63
N ALA A 116 5.32 8.04 12.95
CA ALA A 116 5.80 7.71 11.61
C ALA A 116 5.51 8.81 10.57
N TRP A 117 4.34 9.47 10.67
CA TRP A 117 4.00 10.60 9.82
C TRP A 117 4.84 11.85 10.10
N LEU A 118 5.12 12.14 11.37
CA LEU A 118 5.98 13.27 11.75
C LEU A 118 7.41 13.07 11.24
N GLU A 119 7.95 11.85 11.35
CA GLU A 119 9.28 11.49 10.86
C GLU A 119 9.40 11.64 9.32
N ASP A 120 8.43 11.12 8.56
CA ASP A 120 8.38 11.29 7.09
C ASP A 120 8.29 12.77 6.68
N ARG A 121 7.64 13.61 7.49
CA ARG A 121 7.52 15.04 7.21
C ARG A 121 8.78 15.82 7.58
N MET A 122 9.53 15.36 8.59
CA MET A 122 10.83 15.90 8.98
C MET A 122 11.89 15.61 7.92
N THR A 123 12.00 14.34 7.51
CA THR A 123 12.94 13.91 6.45
C THR A 123 12.72 14.63 5.11
N ARG A 124 11.47 15.04 4.83
CA ARG A 124 11.11 15.84 3.65
C ARG A 124 11.24 17.36 3.84
N GLY A 125 11.74 17.83 4.98
CA GLY A 125 11.92 19.26 5.29
C GLY A 125 10.61 20.06 5.43
N LYS A 126 9.46 19.39 5.64
CA LYS A 126 8.14 20.05 5.63
C LYS A 126 7.66 20.56 6.99
N HIS A 127 8.30 20.16 8.09
CA HIS A 127 7.95 20.63 9.44
C HIS A 127 9.20 20.97 10.26
N ARG A 128 9.18 22.16 10.88
CA ARG A 128 10.14 22.56 11.91
C ARG A 128 9.82 21.81 13.21
N GLU A 129 10.80 21.64 14.09
CA GLU A 129 10.63 20.93 15.38
C GLU A 129 9.49 21.50 16.24
N LEU A 130 9.35 22.83 16.28
CA LEU A 130 8.24 23.51 16.96
C LEU A 130 6.87 23.04 16.44
N THR A 131 6.73 22.85 15.12
CA THR A 131 5.50 22.35 14.51
C THR A 131 5.20 20.90 14.91
N GLN A 132 6.22 20.08 15.17
CA GLN A 132 6.02 18.71 15.66
C GLN A 132 5.50 18.70 17.10
N SER A 133 6.06 19.57 17.95
CA SER A 133 5.60 19.73 19.33
C SER A 133 4.13 20.19 19.38
N ASP A 134 3.76 21.14 18.51
CA ASP A 134 2.37 21.59 18.37
C ASP A 134 1.43 20.48 17.92
N ILE A 135 1.86 19.66 16.95
CA ILE A 135 1.08 18.50 16.49
C ILE A 135 0.93 17.48 17.62
N LYS A 136 2.02 17.11 18.32
CA LYS A 136 1.96 16.17 19.45
C LYS A 136 1.02 16.67 20.54
N THR A 137 1.07 17.96 20.86
CA THR A 137 0.20 18.63 21.83
C THR A 137 -1.27 18.61 21.38
N ALA A 138 -1.54 18.93 20.11
CA ALA A 138 -2.89 18.84 19.54
C ALA A 138 -3.44 17.42 19.62
N PHE A 139 -2.64 16.40 19.32
CA PHE A 139 -3.05 15.00 19.44
C PHE A 139 -3.30 14.58 20.88
N LYS A 140 -2.44 14.99 21.83
CA LYS A 140 -2.64 14.71 23.26
C LYS A 140 -3.93 15.34 23.79
N ASN A 141 -4.22 16.58 23.39
CA ASN A 141 -5.39 17.33 23.85
C ASN A 141 -6.70 16.92 23.15
N GLY A 142 -6.62 16.54 21.87
CA GLY A 142 -7.76 16.18 21.04
C GLY A 142 -8.15 14.71 21.11
N PHE A 143 -7.15 13.84 21.23
CA PHE A 143 -7.27 12.39 21.03
C PHE A 143 -6.45 11.57 22.04
N GLY A 144 -6.14 12.14 23.22
CA GLY A 144 -5.27 11.51 24.22
C GLY A 144 -5.70 10.08 24.60
N ASP A 145 -7.00 9.86 24.75
CA ASP A 145 -7.60 8.55 25.05
C ASP A 145 -7.66 7.59 23.86
N TRP A 146 -7.34 8.08 22.65
CA TRP A 146 -7.29 7.29 21.42
C TRP A 146 -5.88 6.97 20.97
N LEU A 147 -4.85 7.54 21.60
CA LEU A 147 -3.45 7.33 21.19
C LEU A 147 -3.06 5.86 21.20
N ASP A 148 -3.51 5.11 22.20
CA ASP A 148 -3.25 3.66 22.31
C ASP A 148 -4.26 2.78 21.58
N LYS A 149 -5.31 3.37 21.01
CA LYS A 149 -6.31 2.62 20.26
C LYS A 149 -5.73 2.20 18.91
N PRO A 150 -6.00 0.95 18.46
CA PRO A 150 -5.69 0.56 17.10
C PRO A 150 -6.53 1.40 16.12
N LEU A 151 -5.95 1.84 15.00
CA LEU A 151 -6.63 2.71 14.03
C LEU A 151 -7.95 2.12 13.55
N SER A 152 -8.04 0.78 13.45
CA SER A 152 -9.26 0.07 13.07
C SER A 152 -10.45 0.27 14.01
N SER A 153 -10.21 0.63 15.27
CA SER A 153 -11.26 0.90 16.25
C SER A 153 -11.78 2.34 16.20
N ILE A 154 -11.06 3.26 15.53
CA ILE A 154 -11.43 4.66 15.42
C ILE A 154 -12.34 4.83 14.20
N THR A 155 -13.64 5.00 14.44
CA THR A 155 -14.65 5.16 13.38
C THR A 155 -14.91 6.62 13.03
N GLY A 156 -15.57 6.86 11.88
CA GLY A 156 -15.99 8.20 11.48
C GLY A 156 -16.97 8.84 12.47
N ASP A 157 -17.87 8.04 13.04
CA ASP A 157 -18.85 8.51 14.03
C ASP A 157 -18.18 8.94 15.33
N MET A 158 -17.21 8.16 15.81
CA MET A 158 -16.39 8.55 16.96
C MET A 158 -15.73 9.91 16.73
N LEU A 159 -15.13 10.11 15.55
CA LEU A 159 -14.50 11.39 15.18
C LEU A 159 -15.51 12.53 15.16
N SER A 160 -16.70 12.32 14.58
CA SER A 160 -17.74 13.34 14.53
C SER A 160 -18.19 13.73 15.93
N THR A 161 -18.40 12.76 16.82
CA THR A 161 -18.79 13.01 18.21
C THR A 161 -17.69 13.78 18.95
N ARG A 162 -16.43 13.32 18.85
CA ARG A 162 -15.28 13.99 19.48
C ARG A 162 -15.10 15.43 18.99
N HIS A 163 -15.26 15.66 17.68
CA HIS A 163 -15.15 17.00 17.10
C HIS A 163 -16.26 17.93 17.62
N LYS A 164 -17.50 17.44 17.74
CA LYS A 164 -18.61 18.21 18.34
C LYS A 164 -18.32 18.59 19.79
N GLU A 165 -17.94 17.63 20.63
CA GLU A 165 -17.59 17.85 22.04
C GLU A 165 -16.48 18.89 22.19
N ARG A 166 -15.43 18.76 21.37
CA ARG A 166 -14.30 19.69 21.43
C ARG A 166 -14.62 21.06 20.84
N SER A 167 -15.51 21.13 19.86
CA SER A 167 -15.97 22.40 19.29
C SER A 167 -16.76 23.21 20.31
N GLN A 168 -17.45 22.57 21.26
CA GLN A 168 -18.11 23.30 22.37
C GLN A 168 -17.11 24.03 23.27
N ARG A 169 -15.90 23.48 23.46
CA ARG A 169 -14.85 24.11 24.28
C ARG A 169 -13.98 25.08 23.49
N SER A 170 -13.59 24.69 22.27
CA SER A 170 -12.74 25.50 21.40
C SER A 170 -12.91 25.07 19.94
N PRO A 171 -13.75 25.76 19.16
CA PRO A 171 -13.97 25.47 17.73
C PRO A 171 -12.68 25.46 16.92
N SER A 172 -11.83 26.46 17.13
CA SER A 172 -10.57 26.61 16.38
C SER A 172 -9.61 25.45 16.63
N ARG A 173 -9.47 24.99 17.88
CA ARG A 173 -8.61 23.83 18.19
C ARG A 173 -9.20 22.53 17.69
N ALA A 174 -10.51 22.33 17.81
CA ALA A 174 -11.18 21.14 17.27
C ALA A 174 -10.97 20.99 15.76
N ASN A 175 -11.06 22.11 15.02
CA ASN A 175 -10.79 22.14 13.58
C ASN A 175 -9.33 21.81 13.24
N LEU A 176 -8.39 22.37 14.00
CA LEU A 176 -6.96 22.09 13.84
C LEU A 176 -6.63 20.61 14.02
N GLU A 177 -7.15 20.00 15.07
CA GLU A 177 -6.93 18.58 15.40
C GLU A 177 -7.55 17.67 14.34
N ALA A 178 -8.78 17.95 13.92
CA ALA A 178 -9.43 17.20 12.84
C ALA A 178 -8.66 17.33 11.51
N ARG A 179 -8.08 18.49 11.22
CA ARG A 179 -7.22 18.70 10.05
C ARG A 179 -5.97 17.82 10.11
N TYR A 180 -5.31 17.74 11.27
CA TYR A 180 -4.15 16.87 11.43
C TYR A 180 -4.51 15.39 11.35
N LEU A 181 -5.61 14.97 11.98
CA LEU A 181 -6.08 13.59 11.90
C LEU A 181 -6.40 13.20 10.46
N ARG A 182 -7.05 14.08 9.69
CA ARG A 182 -7.32 13.85 8.26
C ARG A 182 -6.04 13.75 7.44
N ALA A 183 -5.06 14.62 7.70
CA ALA A 183 -3.76 14.57 7.02
C ALA A 183 -3.03 13.25 7.30
N LEU A 184 -3.09 12.80 8.55
CA LEU A 184 -2.53 11.53 8.99
C LEU A 184 -3.19 10.34 8.29
N TRP A 185 -4.53 10.31 8.23
CA TRP A 185 -5.28 9.24 7.54
C TRP A 185 -5.03 9.23 6.03
N ARG A 186 -4.88 10.39 5.40
CA ARG A 186 -4.54 10.49 3.97
C ARG A 186 -3.13 10.00 3.68
N TRP A 187 -2.19 10.23 4.59
CA TRP A 187 -0.83 9.70 4.47
C TRP A 187 -0.80 8.17 4.63
N ALA A 188 -1.67 7.63 5.49
CA ALA A 188 -1.84 6.19 5.70
C ALA A 188 -2.73 5.48 4.64
N ALA A 189 -3.35 6.24 3.73
CA ALA A 189 -4.33 5.74 2.76
C ALA A 189 -3.65 5.07 1.56
#